data_AF-A0A2E2XNG3-F1
#
_entry.id   AF-A0A2E2XNG3-F1
#
_cell.length_a   1.000
_cell.length_b   1.000
_cell.length_c   1.000
_cell.angle_alpha   90.00
_cell.angle_beta   90.00
_cell.angle_gamma   90.00
#
_symmetry.space_group_name_H-M   'P 1'
#
loop_
_entity.id
_entity.type
_entity.pdbx_description
1 polymer ?
#
loop_
_entity_poly.entity_id
_entity_poly.type
_entity_poly.pdbx_seq_one_letter_code
_entity_poly.pdbx_strand_id
1 'polypeptide(L)'
;MGIWEGIATRFNAVFCRLSAFLVIDKQESLMSLILQGGCRCGQVRYTSSSPALDVRACHCRDCQYASGSAFSTVAYFPRASVELHGKLASYSVKGSDGLTVNRLFCPDCGTPMCSELVELPDLIFIKVGTLDDPNSVELGGHMWWRSKVEWLKIADDLEKLPANPPL
;
A
#
# COMPACT_ATOMS: atom_id res chain seq x y z
N MET A 1 -67.67 -12.14 -32.76
CA MET A 1 -66.26 -11.75 -33.00
C MET A 1 -66.07 -10.40 -32.33
N GLY A 2 -65.61 -10.43 -31.08
CA GLY A 2 -65.87 -9.38 -30.09
C GLY A 2 -64.71 -8.42 -29.84
N ILE A 3 -64.90 -7.18 -30.29
CA ILE A 3 -64.69 -5.86 -29.66
C ILE A 3 -63.85 -5.71 -28.36
N TRP A 4 -63.13 -4.57 -28.35
CA TRP A 4 -62.24 -3.97 -27.36
C TRP A 4 -62.92 -3.48 -26.07
N GLU A 5 -62.15 -3.38 -24.97
CA GLU A 5 -62.21 -2.47 -23.79
C GLU A 5 -61.49 -3.17 -22.61
N GLY A 6 -60.83 -2.56 -21.62
CA GLY A 6 -60.76 -1.21 -21.09
C GLY A 6 -59.89 -1.26 -19.80
N ILE A 7 -59.56 -0.08 -19.30
CA ILE A 7 -58.58 0.26 -18.26
C ILE A 7 -59.12 0.03 -16.81
N ALA A 8 -58.20 -0.34 -15.88
CA ALA A 8 -58.16 -0.14 -14.41
C ALA A 8 -59.41 -0.53 -13.57
N THR A 9 -59.35 -1.05 -12.34
CA THR A 9 -58.82 -0.39 -11.13
C THR A 9 -59.09 -1.29 -9.89
N ARG A 10 -58.14 -1.30 -8.94
CA ARG A 10 -58.27 -1.17 -7.46
C ARG A 10 -58.80 -2.29 -6.52
N PHE A 11 -57.92 -2.62 -5.56
CA PHE A 11 -58.06 -2.87 -4.10
C PHE A 11 -58.90 -4.07 -3.59
N ASN A 12 -58.31 -4.99 -2.79
CA ASN A 12 -58.14 -4.82 -1.33
C ASN A 12 -57.35 -5.99 -0.68
N ALA A 13 -56.80 -5.73 0.50
CA ALA A 13 -55.81 -6.50 1.24
C ALA A 13 -56.27 -7.83 1.85
N VAL A 14 -55.36 -8.82 1.97
CA VAL A 14 -55.34 -9.78 3.08
C VAL A 14 -53.89 -10.04 3.51
N PHE A 15 -53.65 -9.83 4.80
CA PHE A 15 -52.42 -9.98 5.57
C PHE A 15 -51.88 -11.41 5.62
N CYS A 16 -50.56 -11.59 5.50
CA CYS A 16 -49.78 -12.62 6.22
C CYS A 16 -48.30 -12.19 6.26
N ARG A 17 -47.89 -11.45 7.31
CA ARG A 17 -47.04 -11.90 8.45
C ARG A 17 -45.52 -12.02 8.15
N LEU A 18 -44.76 -11.13 8.82
CA LEU A 18 -43.45 -11.34 9.49
C LEU A 18 -42.28 -11.77 8.56
N SER A 19 -41.19 -11.01 8.38
CA SER A 19 -40.20 -10.64 9.42
C SER A 19 -39.10 -9.73 8.84
N ALA A 20 -38.54 -8.85 9.69
CA ALA A 20 -37.12 -8.43 9.71
C ALA A 20 -36.54 -7.78 8.42
N PHE A 21 -36.41 -6.45 8.31
CA PHE A 21 -35.21 -5.72 8.76
C PHE A 21 -34.00 -6.63 8.96
N LEU A 22 -32.94 -6.47 8.14
CA LEU A 22 -31.62 -7.16 8.13
C LEU A 22 -31.40 -8.05 6.90
N VAL A 23 -31.12 -7.47 5.73
CA VAL A 23 -30.00 -7.90 4.85
C VAL A 23 -29.60 -6.71 3.96
N ILE A 24 -29.07 -5.63 4.55
CA ILE A 24 -28.27 -4.63 3.83
C ILE A 24 -27.03 -4.42 4.70
N ASP A 25 -26.07 -5.37 4.77
CA ASP A 25 -24.88 -5.08 5.61
C ASP A 25 -23.62 -5.98 5.52
N LYS A 26 -23.23 -6.54 4.36
CA LYS A 26 -21.91 -7.21 4.27
C LYS A 26 -21.12 -7.08 2.96
N GLN A 27 -21.72 -6.50 1.92
CA GLN A 27 -21.07 -6.47 0.60
C GLN A 27 -20.30 -5.17 0.30
N GLU A 28 -20.52 -4.08 1.08
CA GLU A 28 -19.77 -2.82 0.91
C GLU A 28 -18.49 -2.72 1.76
N SER A 29 -18.27 -3.61 2.74
CA SER A 29 -17.08 -3.56 3.61
C SER A 29 -15.87 -4.36 3.11
N LEU A 30 -16.00 -5.06 1.98
CA LEU A 30 -14.85 -5.39 1.14
C LEU A 30 -14.59 -4.20 0.22
N MET A 31 -14.18 -3.07 0.81
CA MET A 31 -13.30 -2.13 0.11
C MET A 31 -12.21 -2.99 -0.51
N SER A 32 -12.15 -3.05 -1.84
CA SER A 32 -11.27 -3.96 -2.57
C SER A 32 -9.83 -3.74 -2.11
N LEU A 33 -9.37 -4.55 -1.15
CA LEU A 33 -8.01 -4.50 -0.67
C LEU A 33 -7.13 -4.90 -1.85
N ILE A 34 -6.28 -3.98 -2.28
CA ILE A 34 -5.45 -4.16 -3.47
C ILE A 34 -4.17 -4.87 -3.08
N LEU A 35 -3.62 -4.55 -1.90
CA LEU A 35 -2.37 -5.11 -1.41
C LEU A 35 -2.42 -5.37 0.10
N GLN A 36 -1.63 -6.34 0.55
CA GLN A 36 -1.44 -6.66 1.96
C GLN A 36 -0.05 -7.23 2.19
N GLY A 37 0.39 -7.16 3.44
CA GLY A 37 1.70 -7.65 3.83
C GLY A 37 1.92 -7.58 5.33
N GLY A 38 3.15 -7.86 5.75
CA GLY A 38 3.50 -7.85 7.16
C GLY A 38 4.95 -8.19 7.43
N CYS A 39 5.29 -8.15 8.72
CA CYS A 39 6.62 -8.54 9.17
C CYS A 39 6.80 -10.07 9.15
N ARG A 40 8.05 -10.53 9.25
CA ARG A 40 8.40 -11.95 9.24
C ARG A 40 7.73 -12.76 10.35
N CYS A 41 7.51 -12.19 11.53
CA CYS A 41 6.86 -12.90 12.64
C CYS A 41 5.33 -12.79 12.64
N GLY A 42 4.73 -12.04 11.70
CA GLY A 42 3.29 -11.86 11.58
C GLY A 42 2.65 -10.89 12.59
N GLN A 43 3.41 -10.37 13.56
CA GLN A 43 2.86 -9.46 14.60
C GLN A 43 2.54 -8.06 14.10
N VAL A 44 3.12 -7.67 12.96
CA VAL A 44 2.79 -6.44 12.25
C VAL A 44 2.22 -6.82 10.90
N ARG A 45 1.02 -6.32 10.59
CA ARG A 45 0.31 -6.54 9.34
C ARG A 45 -0.16 -5.21 8.78
N TYR A 46 -0.35 -5.15 7.47
CA TYR A 46 -0.96 -3.99 6.83
C TYR A 46 -1.80 -4.40 5.63
N THR A 47 -2.70 -3.49 5.27
CA THR A 47 -3.51 -3.57 4.06
C THR A 47 -3.45 -2.22 3.34
N SER A 48 -3.71 -2.21 2.03
CA SER A 48 -3.94 -1.00 1.27
C SER A 48 -5.21 -1.08 0.44
N SER A 49 -5.99 0.00 0.45
CA SER A 49 -7.18 0.20 -0.37
C SER A 49 -6.88 0.88 -1.72
N SER A 50 -5.60 1.13 -2.03
CA SER A 50 -5.17 1.75 -3.30
C SER A 50 -3.98 0.99 -3.91
N PRO A 51 -3.77 1.04 -5.24
CA PRO A 51 -2.53 0.53 -5.82
C PRO A 51 -1.36 1.42 -5.40
N ALA A 52 -0.14 0.89 -5.52
CA ALA A 52 1.06 1.72 -5.35
C ALA A 52 1.08 2.81 -6.42
N LEU A 53 1.41 4.04 -6.03
CA LEU A 53 1.58 5.17 -6.95
C LEU A 53 2.82 4.99 -7.83
N ASP A 54 3.88 4.43 -7.24
CA ASP A 54 5.15 4.10 -7.89
C ASP A 54 5.89 3.07 -7.03
N VAL A 55 6.85 2.37 -7.62
CA VAL A 55 7.76 1.46 -6.93
C VAL A 55 9.17 1.72 -7.42
N ARG A 56 10.08 2.02 -6.50
CA ARG A 56 11.47 2.35 -6.84
C ARG A 56 12.47 1.59 -5.99
N ALA A 57 13.58 1.23 -6.60
CA ALA A 57 14.77 0.76 -5.91
C ALA A 57 15.65 1.96 -5.54
N CYS A 58 15.77 2.23 -4.23
CA CYS A 58 16.58 3.31 -3.71
C CYS A 58 17.98 2.84 -3.35
N HIS A 59 18.98 3.41 -4.03
CA HIS A 59 20.39 3.05 -3.87
C HIS A 59 21.15 3.91 -2.85
N CYS A 60 20.49 4.85 -2.18
CA CYS A 60 21.18 5.72 -1.21
C CYS A 60 21.77 4.91 -0.05
N ARG A 61 22.83 5.43 0.58
CA ARG A 61 23.54 4.71 1.65
C ARG A 61 22.66 4.38 2.85
N ASP A 62 21.72 5.25 3.19
CA ASP A 62 20.77 5.00 4.28
C ASP A 62 19.81 3.85 3.94
N CYS A 63 19.34 3.75 2.69
CA CYS A 63 18.52 2.62 2.24
C CYS A 63 19.31 1.29 2.19
N GLN A 64 20.62 1.34 1.90
CA GLN A 64 21.50 0.17 2.01
C GLN A 64 21.57 -0.32 3.47
N TYR A 65 21.80 0.58 4.43
CA TYR A 65 21.82 0.22 5.86
C TYR A 65 20.46 -0.29 6.34
N ALA A 66 19.37 0.39 5.99
CA ALA A 66 18.03 0.03 6.44
C ALA A 66 17.53 -1.31 5.89
N SER A 67 18.05 -1.75 4.73
CA SER A 67 17.68 -3.04 4.12
C SER A 67 18.70 -4.16 4.35
N GLY A 68 19.95 -3.81 4.68
CA GLY A 68 21.07 -4.75 4.66
C GLY A 68 21.47 -5.22 3.25
N SER A 69 20.96 -4.58 2.20
CA SER A 69 21.14 -4.97 0.79
C SER A 69 21.81 -3.86 -0.04
N ALA A 70 22.01 -4.10 -1.34
CA ALA A 70 22.52 -3.13 -2.30
C ALA A 70 21.63 -1.89 -2.48
N PHE A 71 20.33 -2.05 -2.22
CA PHE A 71 19.31 -1.02 -2.28
C PHE A 71 18.09 -1.45 -1.46
N SER A 72 17.18 -0.51 -1.20
CA SER A 72 15.85 -0.83 -0.68
C SER A 72 14.80 -0.60 -1.76
N THR A 73 14.00 -1.61 -2.08
CA THR A 73 12.81 -1.43 -2.92
C THR A 73 11.65 -0.93 -2.07
N VAL A 74 11.05 0.18 -2.48
CA VAL A 74 9.95 0.85 -1.77
C VAL A 74 8.78 1.10 -2.72
N ALA A 75 7.57 0.84 -2.23
CA ALA A 75 6.31 1.15 -2.89
C ALA A 75 5.63 2.32 -2.18
N TYR A 76 5.07 3.24 -2.97
CA TYR A 76 4.61 4.55 -2.55
C TYR A 76 3.09 4.50 -2.46
N PHE A 77 2.53 4.88 -1.33
CA PHE A 77 1.07 4.89 -1.16
C PHE A 77 0.62 6.22 -0.56
N PRO A 78 -0.60 6.70 -0.90
CA PRO A 78 -1.27 7.68 -0.08
C PRO A 78 -1.35 7.13 1.35
N ARG A 79 -0.89 7.90 2.34
CA ARG A 79 -0.86 7.46 3.74
C ARG A 79 -2.23 7.01 4.23
N ALA A 80 -3.28 7.71 3.82
CA ALA A 80 -4.67 7.42 4.16
C ALA A 80 -5.19 6.10 3.57
N SER A 81 -4.53 5.55 2.54
CA SER A 81 -4.92 4.27 1.93
C SER A 81 -4.36 3.05 2.66
N VAL A 82 -3.44 3.24 3.62
CA VAL A 82 -2.73 2.15 4.30
C VAL A 82 -3.16 2.07 5.76
N GLU A 83 -3.65 0.89 6.14
CA GLU A 83 -3.94 0.54 7.53
C GLU A 83 -2.83 -0.35 8.07
N LEU A 84 -2.28 0.00 9.24
CA LEU A 84 -1.22 -0.74 9.91
C LEU A 84 -1.78 -1.31 11.22
N HIS A 85 -1.52 -2.59 11.46
CA HIS A 85 -1.90 -3.31 12.66
C HIS A 85 -0.66 -3.90 13.34
N GLY A 86 -0.66 -3.87 14.67
CA GLY A 86 0.47 -4.33 15.49
C GLY A 86 1.38 -3.20 15.96
N LYS A 87 2.39 -3.57 16.75
CA LYS A 87 3.33 -2.62 17.34
C LYS A 87 4.49 -2.34 16.40
N LEU A 88 4.71 -1.08 16.08
CA LEU A 88 5.90 -0.60 15.37
C LEU A 88 6.84 0.11 16.36
N ALA A 89 8.14 -0.10 16.17
CA ALA A 89 9.16 0.79 16.71
C ALA A 89 9.69 1.67 15.57
N SER A 90 10.26 2.82 15.92
CA SER A 90 10.81 3.74 14.94
C SER A 90 12.09 4.42 15.41
N TYR A 91 12.88 4.85 14.44
CA TYR A 91 13.97 5.80 14.62
C TYR A 91 13.98 6.77 13.43
N SER A 92 14.53 7.96 13.63
CA SER A 92 14.60 8.99 12.59
C SER A 92 16.02 9.16 12.10
N VAL A 93 16.17 9.41 10.80
CA VAL A 93 17.44 9.76 10.16
C VAL A 93 17.27 11.00 9.30
N LYS A 94 18.36 11.77 9.17
CA LYS A 94 18.41 12.88 8.22
C LYS A 94 19.00 12.39 6.90
N GLY A 95 18.20 12.41 5.85
CA GLY A 95 18.65 12.11 4.50
C GLY A 95 19.68 13.13 4.02
N SER A 96 20.54 12.71 3.09
CA SER A 96 21.54 13.61 2.47
C SER A 96 20.93 14.72 1.60
N ASP A 97 19.64 14.62 1.31
CA ASP A 97 18.79 15.65 0.68
C ASP A 97 18.19 16.64 1.69
N GLY A 98 18.43 16.43 3.00
CA GLY A 98 17.86 17.24 4.06
C GLY A 98 16.45 16.83 4.48
N LEU A 99 15.89 15.74 3.95
CA LEU A 99 14.59 15.21 4.39
C LEU A 99 14.73 14.41 5.68
N THR A 100 13.69 14.40 6.50
CA THR A 100 13.66 13.67 7.77
C THR A 100 12.84 12.40 7.57
N VAL A 101 13.50 11.26 7.68
CA VAL A 101 12.89 9.96 7.41
C VAL A 101 12.71 9.20 8.71
N ASN A 102 11.46 8.93 9.07
CA ASN A 102 11.12 7.98 10.13
C ASN A 102 11.16 6.57 9.53
N ARG A 103 12.00 5.70 10.09
CA ARG A 103 12.11 4.29 9.72
C ARG A 103 11.30 3.47 10.72
N LEU A 104 10.26 2.80 10.25
CA LEU A 104 9.38 1.98 11.10
C LEU A 104 9.68 0.50 10.86
N PHE A 105 9.77 -0.27 11.93
CA PHE A 105 10.11 -1.69 11.90
C PHE A 105 9.38 -2.47 12.99
N CYS A 106 9.27 -3.79 12.79
CA CYS A 106 8.74 -4.67 13.82
C CYS A 106 9.77 -4.85 14.94
N PRO A 107 9.48 -4.48 16.20
CA PRO A 107 10.43 -4.60 17.30
C PRO A 107 10.75 -6.06 17.65
N ASP A 108 9.85 -7.00 17.34
CA ASP A 108 9.98 -8.40 17.73
C ASP A 108 10.89 -9.20 16.80
N CYS A 109 10.93 -8.85 15.51
CA CYS A 109 11.72 -9.59 14.50
C CYS A 109 12.67 -8.71 13.68
N GLY A 110 12.69 -7.40 13.91
CA GLY A 110 13.55 -6.45 13.20
C GLY A 110 13.18 -6.19 11.73
N THR A 111 12.07 -6.76 11.22
CA THR A 111 11.70 -6.56 9.80
C THR A 111 11.44 -5.07 9.55
N PRO A 112 12.14 -4.42 8.60
CA PRO A 112 11.86 -3.05 8.22
C PRO A 112 10.52 -3.02 7.46
N MET A 113 9.57 -2.22 7.94
CA MET A 113 8.19 -2.24 7.44
C MET A 113 7.96 -1.13 6.44
N CYS A 114 8.19 0.11 6.87
CA CYS A 114 7.91 1.28 6.06
C CYS A 114 8.76 2.47 6.46
N SER A 115 8.63 3.54 5.71
CA SER A 115 9.19 4.84 6.06
C SER A 115 8.14 5.92 5.86
N GLU A 116 8.18 6.92 6.73
CA GLU A 116 7.35 8.12 6.67
C GLU A 116 8.28 9.33 6.64
N LEU A 117 8.05 10.25 5.71
CA LEU A 117 8.84 11.46 5.58
C LEU A 117 8.10 12.60 6.28
N VAL A 118 8.79 13.34 7.15
CA VAL A 118 8.17 14.47 7.88
C VAL A 118 7.67 15.53 6.90
N GLU A 119 8.42 15.77 5.83
CA GLU A 119 8.13 16.77 4.81
C GLU A 119 7.10 16.29 3.76
N LEU A 120 6.75 14.99 3.74
CA LEU A 120 5.74 14.40 2.84
C LEU A 120 4.77 13.52 3.66
N PRO A 121 3.97 14.10 4.57
CA PRO A 121 3.15 13.35 5.53
C PRO A 121 2.01 12.56 4.88
N ASP A 122 1.60 12.96 3.67
CA ASP A 122 0.53 12.30 2.93
C ASP A 122 0.99 11.03 2.20
N LEU A 123 2.27 10.67 2.29
CA LEU A 123 2.85 9.47 1.69
C LEU A 123 3.43 8.53 2.74
N ILE A 124 3.26 7.23 2.48
CA ILE A 124 3.95 6.16 3.20
C ILE A 124 4.70 5.27 2.20
N PHE A 125 5.93 4.89 2.58
CA PHE A 125 6.83 4.13 1.72
C PHE A 125 6.99 2.72 2.29
N ILE A 126 6.21 1.76 1.78
CA ILE A 126 6.23 0.36 2.22
C ILE A 126 7.44 -0.36 1.62
N LYS A 127 8.11 -1.20 2.42
CA LYS A 127 9.17 -2.09 1.93
C LYS A 127 8.54 -3.22 1.13
N VAL A 128 8.82 -3.29 -0.17
CA VAL A 128 8.18 -4.26 -1.10
C VAL A 128 8.36 -5.71 -0.65
N GLY A 129 9.52 -6.04 -0.09
CA GLY A 129 9.78 -7.40 0.43
C GLY A 129 8.91 -7.83 1.62
N THR A 130 8.06 -6.95 2.15
CA THR A 130 7.08 -7.27 3.21
C THR A 130 5.68 -7.53 2.68
N LEU A 131 5.44 -7.38 1.37
CA LEU A 131 4.19 -7.78 0.75
C LEU A 131 4.03 -9.30 0.86
N ASP A 132 2.79 -9.77 1.02
CA ASP A 132 2.52 -11.22 1.03
C ASP A 132 2.85 -11.87 -0.32
N ASP A 133 2.59 -11.16 -1.42
CA ASP A 133 3.11 -11.48 -2.75
C ASP A 133 4.02 -10.34 -3.23
N PRO A 134 5.35 -10.48 -3.14
CA PRO A 134 6.29 -9.47 -3.63
C PRO A 134 6.22 -9.19 -5.15
N ASN A 135 5.57 -10.07 -5.93
CA ASN A 135 5.40 -9.91 -7.38
C ASN A 135 4.13 -9.16 -7.76
N SER A 136 3.31 -8.75 -6.78
CA SER A 136 2.07 -8.01 -7.01
C SER A 136 2.28 -6.54 -7.40
N VAL A 137 3.54 -6.13 -7.59
CA VAL A 137 3.92 -4.78 -8.00
C VAL A 137 5.05 -4.82 -9.03
N GLU A 138 5.08 -3.84 -9.92
CA GLU A 138 6.13 -3.69 -10.92
C GLU A 138 7.11 -2.58 -10.53
N LEU A 139 8.40 -2.79 -10.78
CA LEU A 139 9.43 -1.80 -10.50
C LEU A 139 9.39 -0.69 -11.56
N GLY A 140 9.06 0.55 -11.17
CA GLY A 140 9.09 1.74 -12.03
C GLY A 140 10.49 2.31 -12.29
N GLY A 141 11.49 1.89 -11.51
CA GLY A 141 12.90 2.18 -11.78
C GLY A 141 13.73 2.44 -10.53
N HIS A 142 14.80 3.21 -10.68
CA HIS A 142 15.81 3.43 -9.66
C HIS A 142 15.94 4.90 -9.29
N MET A 143 16.13 5.14 -8.00
CA MET A 143 16.48 6.45 -7.47
C MET A 143 17.80 6.39 -6.69
N TRP A 144 18.44 7.55 -6.54
CA TRP A 144 19.78 7.66 -5.95
C TRP A 144 20.84 6.81 -6.66
N TRP A 145 20.71 6.67 -7.99
CA TRP A 145 21.59 5.81 -8.80
C TRP A 145 23.07 6.16 -8.66
N ARG A 146 23.41 7.43 -8.38
CA ARG A 146 24.78 7.87 -8.09
C ARG A 146 25.45 7.14 -6.91
N SER A 147 24.64 6.56 -6.02
CA SER A 147 25.10 5.82 -4.84
C SER A 147 25.03 4.30 -5.02
N LYS A 148 24.65 3.83 -6.21
CA LYS A 148 24.62 2.41 -6.53
C LYS A 148 26.00 1.80 -6.31
N VAL A 149 26.01 0.66 -5.67
CA VAL A 149 27.23 -0.14 -5.49
C VAL A 149 27.74 -0.71 -6.82
N GLU A 150 29.06 -0.63 -7.04
CA GLU A 150 29.68 -1.02 -8.30
C GLU A 150 29.72 -2.54 -8.55
N TRP A 151 29.74 -3.32 -7.47
CA TRP A 151 29.81 -4.78 -7.53
C TRP A 151 28.49 -5.43 -8.01
N LEU A 152 27.36 -4.75 -7.84
CA LEU A 152 26.08 -5.23 -8.35
C LEU A 152 25.90 -4.79 -9.80
N LYS A 153 25.67 -5.72 -10.73
CA LYS A 153 25.31 -5.38 -12.11
C LYS A 153 23.80 -5.48 -12.27
N ILE A 154 23.18 -4.42 -12.80
CA ILE A 154 21.74 -4.32 -13.06
C ILE A 154 21.62 -3.99 -14.54
N ALA A 155 20.91 -4.84 -15.29
CA ALA A 155 20.80 -4.79 -16.74
C ALA A 155 19.32 -4.70 -17.17
N ASP A 156 18.62 -3.72 -16.62
CA ASP A 156 17.28 -3.32 -17.05
C ASP A 156 17.33 -2.00 -17.83
N ASP A 157 16.24 -1.71 -18.53
CA ASP A 157 15.98 -0.49 -19.28
C ASP A 157 15.20 0.57 -18.47
N LEU A 158 14.97 0.30 -17.18
CA LEU A 158 14.24 1.20 -16.29
C LEU A 158 15.01 2.51 -16.04
N GLU A 159 14.25 3.56 -15.72
CA GLU A 159 14.78 4.88 -15.41
C GLU A 159 15.77 4.85 -14.23
N LYS A 160 16.86 5.61 -14.34
CA LYS A 160 17.96 5.66 -13.36
C LYS A 160 18.18 7.09 -12.90
N LEU A 161 17.39 7.53 -11.92
CA LEU A 161 17.47 8.89 -11.39
C LEU A 161 18.68 9.04 -10.46
N PRO A 162 19.49 10.12 -10.60
CA PRO A 162 20.69 10.30 -9.78
C PRO A 162 20.39 10.62 -8.31
N ALA A 163 19.19 11.11 -7.98
CA ALA A 163 18.73 11.49 -6.64
C ALA A 163 17.24 11.16 -6.48
N ASN A 164 16.53 11.87 -5.59
CA ASN A 164 15.06 11.77 -5.48
C ASN A 164 14.38 12.06 -6.83
N PRO A 165 13.21 11.46 -7.09
CA PRO A 165 12.36 11.91 -8.19
C PRO A 165 11.95 13.37 -8.00
N PRO A 166 11.78 14.12 -9.11
CA PRO A 166 11.17 15.44 -9.04
C PRO A 166 9.76 15.30 -8.44
N LEU A 167 9.46 16.16 -7.46
CA LEU A 167 8.13 16.27 -6.85
C LEU A 167 7.16 17.02 -7.78
#